data_AF-A0A7S4S4I0-F1
#
_entry.id   AF-A0A7S4S4I0-F1
#
_cell.length_a   1.000
_cell.length_b   1.000
_cell.length_c   1.000
_cell.angle_alpha   90.00
_cell.angle_beta   90.00
_cell.angle_gamma   90.00
#
_symmetry.space_group_name_H-M   'P 1'
#
loop_
_entity.id
_entity.type
_entity.pdbx_description
1 polymer ?
#
loop_
_entity_poly.entity_id
_entity_poly.type
_entity_poly.pdbx_seq_one_letter_code
_entity_poly.pdbx_strand_id
1 'polypeptide(L)'
;ILAQGAMVKVLEVCGGVGSTPPRPCLVVRGGVHAEGEGGAPPAALLLRPGNDAYSAPILSTMGLCSSKSHGKLGQAGEPLHPGEPAALAAAAVAPPPAAAAAPPGPVAGQRWRGLDVCSAHPLGAAGGPLLVISAGSVVDFEGDCIVNAANEQCLTGGGVDGAISAAGGPELARARQELPLVEPSRSVRCPTGEARLTVGGGLKAPYCIHAVGPDYNVMVRGARRTLGECDALVAKTYRSALGCARERDLGTVAFSLISASIFRGPQSLENVLAAGIAGIQSGLYPALREVHLVAFTAEERVALVQLCGEMFPYAQGTLLAVEAPREEQEEEEEGEE
;
A
#
# COMPACT_ATOMS: atom_id res chain seq x y z
N ILE A 1 -28.19 -29.16 23.51
CA ILE A 1 -27.74 -30.57 23.43
C ILE A 1 -27.46 -30.87 21.97
N LEU A 2 -26.27 -31.41 21.70
CA LEU A 2 -25.64 -31.64 20.39
C LEU A 2 -26.48 -32.49 19.42
N ALA A 3 -26.42 -32.17 18.13
CA ALA A 3 -26.27 -33.10 16.98
C ALA A 3 -26.34 -32.26 15.68
N GLN A 4 -25.21 -32.02 15.03
CA GLN A 4 -24.78 -32.71 13.80
C GLN A 4 -25.66 -32.43 12.55
N GLY A 5 -25.04 -31.72 11.60
CA GLY A 5 -25.11 -32.03 10.17
C GLY A 5 -26.48 -31.97 9.48
N ALA A 6 -26.82 -30.80 8.93
CA ALA A 6 -27.80 -30.73 7.85
C ALA A 6 -27.20 -29.93 6.68
N MET A 7 -26.92 -30.64 5.58
CA MET A 7 -26.58 -30.04 4.30
C MET A 7 -27.75 -29.18 3.80
N VAL A 8 -27.49 -27.91 3.52
CA VAL A 8 -28.40 -27.05 2.76
C VAL A 8 -28.23 -27.40 1.28
N LYS A 9 -29.23 -28.05 0.67
CA LYS A 9 -29.31 -28.22 -0.78
C LYS A 9 -30.04 -27.02 -1.37
N VAL A 10 -29.34 -26.25 -2.19
CA VAL A 10 -29.93 -25.18 -3.01
C VAL A 10 -30.63 -25.83 -4.20
N LEU A 11 -31.93 -25.59 -4.32
CA LEU A 11 -32.75 -26.00 -5.46
C LEU A 11 -32.68 -24.89 -6.51
N GLU A 12 -32.02 -25.13 -7.64
CA GLU A 12 -32.01 -24.19 -8.75
C GLU A 12 -33.18 -24.52 -9.69
N VAL A 13 -34.18 -23.64 -9.74
CA VAL A 13 -35.31 -23.73 -10.67
C VAL A 13 -34.95 -22.89 -11.90
N CYS A 14 -34.55 -23.55 -12.99
CA CYS A 14 -34.41 -22.90 -14.29
C CYS A 14 -35.82 -22.63 -14.87
N GLY A 15 -36.24 -21.37 -14.87
CA GLY A 15 -37.44 -20.90 -15.55
C GLY A 15 -37.22 -20.83 -17.07
N GLY A 16 -37.74 -21.81 -17.80
CA GLY A 16 -37.89 -21.76 -19.26
C GLY A 16 -39.32 -21.39 -19.63
N VAL A 17 -39.47 -20.41 -20.52
CA VAL A 17 -40.76 -19.88 -21.00
C VAL A 17 -41.44 -20.94 -21.88
N GLY A 18 -42.59 -21.47 -21.48
CA GLY A 18 -43.38 -22.39 -22.28
C GLY A 18 -44.51 -23.06 -21.48
N SER A 19 -45.74 -22.97 -21.97
CA SER A 19 -46.95 -23.48 -21.32
C SER A 19 -46.99 -25.01 -21.32
N THR A 20 -46.53 -25.66 -20.24
CA THR A 20 -46.96 -26.99 -19.72
C THR A 20 -46.08 -27.40 -18.53
N PRO A 21 -46.61 -28.06 -17.48
CA PRO A 21 -45.82 -28.40 -16.28
C PRO A 21 -44.91 -29.62 -16.51
N PRO A 22 -43.61 -29.58 -16.16
CA PRO A 22 -42.73 -30.74 -16.25
C PRO A 22 -42.91 -31.68 -15.04
N ARG A 23 -42.89 -32.99 -15.30
CA ARG A 23 -42.87 -34.07 -14.29
C ARG A 23 -41.45 -34.20 -13.69
N PRO A 24 -41.30 -34.53 -12.39
CA PRO A 24 -39.98 -34.69 -11.78
C PRO A 24 -39.31 -35.99 -12.27
N CYS A 25 -38.11 -35.86 -12.85
CA CYS A 25 -37.22 -36.99 -13.14
C CYS A 25 -36.10 -37.03 -12.10
N LEU A 26 -36.01 -38.14 -11.37
CA LEU A 26 -34.94 -38.43 -10.41
C LEU A 26 -33.74 -39.02 -11.17
N VAL A 27 -32.62 -38.29 -11.24
CA VAL A 27 -31.37 -38.83 -11.78
C VAL A 27 -30.44 -39.21 -10.63
N VAL A 28 -30.30 -40.51 -10.38
CA VAL A 28 -29.28 -41.08 -9.50
C VAL A 28 -28.07 -41.46 -10.35
N ARG A 29 -26.92 -40.80 -10.17
CA ARG A 29 -25.64 -41.27 -10.72
C ARG A 29 -24.88 -42.04 -9.64
N GLY A 30 -24.75 -43.35 -9.86
CA GLY A 30 -23.97 -44.25 -9.00
C GLY A 30 -22.48 -44.02 -9.15
N GLY A 31 -21.79 -43.90 -8.01
CA GLY A 31 -20.34 -43.98 -7.91
C GLY A 31 -19.90 -45.45 -7.82
N VAL A 32 -18.88 -45.81 -8.59
CA VAL A 32 -18.29 -47.14 -8.62
C VAL A 32 -17.31 -47.26 -7.46
N HIS A 33 -17.54 -48.24 -6.58
CA HIS A 33 -16.57 -48.70 -5.58
C HIS A 33 -15.55 -49.64 -6.23
N ALA A 34 -14.28 -49.50 -5.86
CA ALA A 34 -13.30 -50.57 -5.96
C ALA A 34 -12.58 -50.68 -4.61
N GLU A 35 -12.89 -51.74 -3.87
CA GLU A 35 -12.10 -52.18 -2.71
C GLU A 35 -10.87 -52.97 -3.19
N GLY A 36 -9.77 -52.88 -2.44
CA GLY A 36 -8.47 -53.47 -2.77
C GLY A 36 -8.20 -54.81 -2.10
N GLU A 37 -6.95 -55.28 -2.20
CA GLU A 37 -6.19 -55.98 -1.14
C GLU A 37 -4.74 -56.27 -1.57
N GLY A 38 -3.78 -56.09 -0.64
CA GLY A 38 -2.69 -57.04 -0.39
C GLY A 38 -1.26 -56.74 -0.86
N GLY A 39 -0.37 -56.29 0.06
CA GLY A 39 1.09 -56.52 -0.03
C GLY A 39 1.98 -55.45 0.64
N ALA A 40 2.58 -55.77 1.80
CA ALA A 40 3.48 -54.91 2.61
C ALA A 40 5.00 -55.30 2.45
N PRO A 41 5.98 -54.73 3.20
CA PRO A 41 6.92 -53.63 2.83
C PRO A 41 8.42 -54.08 2.89
N PRO A 42 9.48 -53.22 2.78
CA PRO A 42 9.95 -52.23 3.81
C PRO A 42 10.50 -50.91 3.17
N ALA A 43 11.04 -49.87 3.80
CA ALA A 43 11.62 -49.62 5.12
C ALA A 43 11.49 -48.13 5.50
N ALA A 44 11.55 -47.87 6.80
CA ALA A 44 11.45 -46.57 7.45
C ALA A 44 12.71 -45.70 7.34
N LEU A 45 12.53 -44.37 7.38
CA LEU A 45 13.42 -43.50 8.14
C LEU A 45 12.67 -42.24 8.60
N LEU A 46 12.35 -42.22 9.89
CA LEU A 46 12.05 -41.03 10.67
C LEU A 46 13.36 -40.28 10.93
N LEU A 47 13.35 -38.94 10.90
CA LEU A 47 14.02 -38.05 11.88
C LEU A 47 13.53 -36.60 11.67
N ARG A 48 13.14 -35.94 12.77
CA ARG A 48 12.89 -34.49 12.86
C ARG A 48 14.18 -33.75 13.33
N PRO A 49 14.13 -32.47 13.74
CA PRO A 49 14.62 -31.29 13.02
C PRO A 49 15.96 -30.77 13.58
N GLY A 50 16.70 -29.99 12.78
CA GLY A 50 17.99 -29.41 13.17
C GLY A 50 18.12 -27.96 12.72
N ASN A 51 18.62 -27.16 13.64
CA ASN A 51 18.76 -25.72 13.65
C ASN A 51 20.02 -25.25 12.87
N ASP A 52 20.10 -23.94 12.68
CA ASP A 52 21.31 -23.11 12.54
C ASP A 52 21.97 -22.88 11.15
N ALA A 53 21.91 -21.58 10.80
CA ALA A 53 23.00 -20.71 10.35
C ALA A 53 23.90 -21.16 9.19
N TYR A 54 23.82 -20.42 8.07
CA TYR A 54 24.97 -20.27 7.17
C TYR A 54 25.19 -18.81 6.75
N SER A 55 26.46 -18.46 6.94
CA SER A 55 27.12 -17.17 6.73
C SER A 55 27.44 -16.88 5.26
N ALA A 56 27.77 -15.60 5.05
CA ALA A 56 28.16 -14.91 3.82
C ALA A 56 29.50 -15.39 3.18
N PRO A 57 29.87 -14.90 1.97
CA PRO A 57 30.71 -15.60 1.01
C PRO A 57 32.23 -15.31 1.11
N ILE A 58 33.01 -16.22 0.52
CA ILE A 58 34.47 -16.21 0.41
C ILE A 58 34.92 -15.32 -0.77
N LEU A 59 35.77 -14.34 -0.47
CA LEU A 59 36.55 -13.54 -1.43
C LEU A 59 37.81 -14.30 -1.86
N SER A 60 37.96 -14.46 -3.17
CA SER A 60 39.11 -15.09 -3.84
C SER A 60 40.34 -14.16 -3.78
N THR A 61 41.47 -14.69 -3.32
CA THR A 61 42.78 -14.02 -3.34
C THR A 61 43.62 -14.61 -4.48
N MET A 62 44.07 -13.75 -5.40
CA MET A 62 45.01 -14.12 -6.46
C MET A 62 46.42 -14.32 -5.91
N GLY A 63 47.02 -15.47 -6.21
CA GLY A 63 48.44 -15.75 -6.03
C GLY A 63 49.24 -15.40 -7.29
N LEU A 64 50.29 -14.60 -7.14
CA LEU A 64 51.29 -14.29 -8.17
C LEU A 64 52.42 -15.32 -8.12
N CYS A 65 52.76 -15.90 -9.28
CA CYS A 65 53.91 -16.77 -9.48
C CYS A 65 54.98 -16.01 -10.29
N SER A 66 56.25 -16.18 -9.90
CA SER A 66 57.43 -15.51 -10.46
C SER A 66 57.98 -16.21 -11.71
N SER A 67 58.56 -15.46 -12.65
CA SER A 67 59.86 -15.80 -13.28
C SER A 67 60.41 -14.65 -14.15
N LYS A 68 61.74 -14.66 -14.31
CA LYS A 68 62.65 -13.58 -14.72
C LYS A 68 62.80 -13.44 -16.24
N SER A 69 63.15 -12.24 -16.72
CA SER A 69 64.53 -11.87 -17.16
C SER A 69 64.64 -10.98 -18.42
N HIS A 70 65.68 -10.13 -18.38
CA HIS A 70 66.46 -9.47 -19.44
C HIS A 70 66.15 -8.02 -19.93
N GLY A 71 67.16 -7.16 -19.69
CA GLY A 71 67.59 -5.98 -20.48
C GLY A 71 66.85 -4.67 -20.18
N LYS A 72 67.47 -3.49 -20.02
CA LYS A 72 68.80 -2.97 -20.37
C LYS A 72 68.97 -1.60 -19.67
N LEU A 73 70.22 -1.18 -19.45
CA LEU A 73 70.66 0.02 -18.72
C LEU A 73 70.14 1.38 -19.25
N GLY A 74 70.05 2.39 -18.35
CA GLY A 74 70.00 3.81 -18.74
C GLY A 74 69.88 4.84 -17.60
N GLN A 75 71.01 5.15 -16.95
CA GLN A 75 71.42 6.46 -16.37
C GLN A 75 70.65 7.14 -15.20
N ALA A 76 71.38 8.05 -14.53
CA ALA A 76 71.30 8.43 -13.13
C ALA A 76 71.00 9.94 -12.90
N GLY A 77 70.65 10.27 -11.64
CA GLY A 77 70.62 11.61 -11.02
C GLY A 77 69.21 11.99 -10.52
N GLU A 78 68.92 12.49 -9.32
CA GLU A 78 69.63 12.94 -8.10
C GLU A 78 68.69 12.69 -6.89
N PRO A 79 69.14 12.71 -5.61
CA PRO A 79 68.27 12.63 -4.45
C PRO A 79 67.85 14.03 -3.95
N LEU A 80 66.54 14.29 -3.85
CA LEU A 80 65.98 15.46 -3.15
C LEU A 80 65.53 15.09 -1.72
N HIS A 81 65.85 15.99 -0.78
CA HIS A 81 65.72 15.91 0.67
C HIS A 81 64.30 15.64 1.21
N PRO A 82 64.17 15.12 2.46
CA PRO A 82 62.88 14.84 3.09
C PRO A 82 62.20 16.13 3.58
N GLY A 83 60.97 16.38 3.11
CA GLY A 83 60.06 17.40 3.64
C GLY A 83 59.17 16.83 4.75
N GLU A 84 58.94 17.65 5.78
CA GLU A 84 58.17 17.37 7.01
C GLU A 84 56.72 16.90 6.76
N PRO A 85 56.11 16.15 7.70
CA PRO A 85 54.72 15.74 7.59
C PRO A 85 53.77 16.91 7.89
N ALA A 86 52.94 17.26 6.91
CA ALA A 86 51.86 18.23 7.09
C ALA A 86 50.79 17.65 8.03
N ALA A 87 50.61 18.29 9.18
CA ALA A 87 49.52 18.03 10.12
C ALA A 87 48.18 18.47 9.50
N LEU A 88 47.29 17.50 9.28
CA LEU A 88 45.90 17.77 8.88
C LEU A 88 45.15 18.32 10.11
N ALA A 89 44.85 19.62 10.12
CA ALA A 89 43.98 20.23 11.12
C ALA A 89 42.54 19.73 10.91
N ALA A 90 41.99 19.03 11.90
CA ALA A 90 40.59 18.66 11.94
C ALA A 90 39.75 19.93 12.15
N ALA A 91 39.03 20.35 11.11
CA ALA A 91 38.03 21.40 11.22
C ALA A 91 36.87 20.89 12.09
N ALA A 92 36.64 21.54 13.23
CA ALA A 92 35.51 21.28 14.10
C ALA A 92 34.21 21.61 13.35
N VAL A 93 33.38 20.57 13.12
CA VAL A 93 32.03 20.72 12.59
C VAL A 93 31.18 21.38 13.67
N ALA A 94 30.59 22.54 13.37
CA ALA A 94 29.67 23.21 14.27
C ALA A 94 28.45 22.30 14.55
N PRO A 95 27.91 22.28 15.77
CA PRO A 95 26.70 21.52 16.07
C PRO A 95 25.53 22.02 15.21
N PRO A 96 24.64 21.12 14.75
CA PRO A 96 23.49 21.51 13.95
C PRO A 96 22.61 22.50 14.72
N PRO A 97 22.00 23.49 14.03
CA PRO A 97 21.09 24.42 14.68
C PRO A 97 19.95 23.65 15.35
N ALA A 98 19.56 24.11 16.54
CA ALA A 98 18.45 23.57 17.32
C ALA A 98 17.24 23.33 16.41
N ALA A 99 16.65 22.14 16.54
CA ALA A 99 15.53 21.65 15.72
C ALA A 99 14.50 22.76 15.50
N ALA A 100 14.48 23.31 14.28
CA ALA A 100 13.39 24.17 13.84
C ALA A 100 12.09 23.39 14.09
N ALA A 101 11.13 24.04 14.74
CA ALA A 101 9.81 23.45 14.98
C ALA A 101 9.31 22.80 13.68
N ALA A 102 8.92 21.52 13.76
CA ALA A 102 8.41 20.79 12.60
C ALA A 102 7.35 21.66 11.90
N PRO A 103 7.34 21.75 10.56
CA PRO A 103 6.35 22.54 9.85
C PRO A 103 4.94 22.13 10.32
N PRO A 104 4.00 23.07 10.43
CA PRO A 104 2.66 22.75 10.90
C PRO A 104 2.06 21.68 9.97
N GLY A 105 1.64 20.57 10.57
CA GLY A 105 1.04 19.46 9.84
C GLY A 105 -0.31 19.82 9.22
N PRO A 106 -0.93 18.89 8.48
CA PRO A 106 -2.27 19.06 7.92
C PRO A 106 -3.32 19.34 9.01
N VAL A 107 -4.02 20.48 8.91
CA VAL A 107 -5.12 20.89 9.81
C VAL A 107 -6.46 20.80 9.08
N ALA A 108 -7.51 20.32 9.77
CA ALA A 108 -8.85 20.25 9.20
C ALA A 108 -9.36 21.64 8.72
N GLY A 109 -10.00 21.67 7.55
CA GLY A 109 -10.51 22.89 6.92
C GLY A 109 -9.48 23.65 6.09
N GLN A 110 -8.19 23.25 6.11
CA GLN A 110 -7.15 23.89 5.29
C GLN A 110 -6.96 23.17 3.95
N ARG A 111 -6.49 23.91 2.94
CA ARG A 111 -5.95 23.31 1.72
C ARG A 111 -4.48 22.92 1.95
N TRP A 112 -4.16 21.65 1.77
CA TRP A 112 -2.83 21.08 1.98
C TRP A 112 -2.48 20.15 0.84
N ARG A 113 -1.29 20.33 0.24
CA ARG A 113 -0.84 19.53 -0.91
C ARG A 113 -1.86 19.50 -2.06
N GLY A 114 -2.52 20.62 -2.32
CA GLY A 114 -3.54 20.72 -3.37
C GLY A 114 -4.89 20.08 -3.07
N LEU A 115 -5.12 19.54 -1.86
CA LEU A 115 -6.38 18.90 -1.44
C LEU A 115 -6.99 19.61 -0.22
N ASP A 116 -8.29 19.42 -0.01
CA ASP A 116 -8.99 19.99 1.15
C ASP A 116 -8.97 19.00 2.32
N VAL A 117 -8.32 19.36 3.43
CA VAL A 117 -8.13 18.46 4.58
C VAL A 117 -9.41 18.37 5.40
N CYS A 118 -9.89 17.15 5.63
CA CYS A 118 -11.08 16.86 6.43
C CYS A 118 -10.72 16.49 7.87
N SER A 119 -9.69 15.65 8.05
CA SER A 119 -9.14 15.29 9.36
C SER A 119 -7.74 14.69 9.20
N ALA A 120 -6.95 14.65 10.28
CA ALA A 120 -5.63 14.04 10.30
C ALA A 120 -5.44 13.24 11.59
N HIS A 121 -4.84 12.06 11.49
CA HIS A 121 -4.72 11.09 12.58
C HIS A 121 -3.31 10.50 12.60
N PRO A 122 -2.64 10.40 13.76
CA PRO A 122 -1.34 9.75 13.86
C PRO A 122 -1.47 8.24 13.60
N LEU A 123 -0.51 7.69 12.85
CA LEU A 123 -0.36 6.26 12.63
C LEU A 123 0.88 5.74 13.35
N GLY A 124 0.73 4.62 14.06
CA GLY A 124 1.84 3.96 14.76
C GLY A 124 2.25 4.66 16.06
N ALA A 125 3.55 4.63 16.36
CA ALA A 125 4.10 5.23 17.58
C ALA A 125 4.13 6.76 17.51
N ALA A 126 4.37 7.42 18.64
CA ALA A 126 4.54 8.87 18.71
C ALA A 126 5.63 9.35 17.72
N GLY A 127 5.29 10.34 16.89
CA GLY A 127 6.15 10.82 15.80
C GLY A 127 6.09 9.99 14.51
N GLY A 128 5.17 9.02 14.42
CA GLY A 128 4.88 8.28 13.20
C GLY A 128 4.15 9.10 12.12
N PRO A 129 3.88 8.50 10.95
CA PRO A 129 3.22 9.19 9.85
C PRO A 129 1.79 9.61 10.19
N LEU A 130 1.27 10.59 9.46
CA LEU A 130 -0.13 11.01 9.56
C LEU A 130 -0.97 10.32 8.48
N LEU A 131 -2.12 9.77 8.88
CA LEU A 131 -3.24 9.47 7.99
C LEU A 131 -4.08 10.73 7.85
N VAL A 132 -4.15 11.26 6.64
CA VAL A 132 -4.90 12.48 6.32
C VAL A 132 -6.11 12.09 5.49
N ILE A 133 -7.30 12.44 5.95
CA ILE A 133 -8.52 12.34 5.15
C ILE A 133 -8.67 13.63 4.38
N SER A 134 -8.71 13.55 3.07
CA SER A 134 -8.79 14.72 2.19
C SER A 134 -9.94 14.58 1.21
N ALA A 135 -10.50 15.71 0.78
CA ALA A 135 -11.49 15.80 -0.27
C ALA A 135 -10.87 16.44 -1.53
N GLY A 136 -11.33 15.98 -2.70
CA GLY A 136 -10.93 16.54 -4.00
C GLY A 136 -10.52 15.46 -5.00
N SER A 137 -9.88 15.89 -6.09
CA SER A 137 -9.29 14.97 -7.07
C SER A 137 -7.88 14.59 -6.63
N VAL A 138 -7.57 13.30 -6.58
CA VAL A 138 -6.21 12.81 -6.29
C VAL A 138 -5.18 13.34 -7.30
N VAL A 139 -5.62 13.72 -8.51
CA VAL A 139 -4.78 14.35 -9.55
C VAL A 139 -4.17 15.67 -9.09
N ASP A 140 -4.86 16.39 -8.20
CA ASP A 140 -4.43 17.72 -7.73
C ASP A 140 -3.37 17.64 -6.62
N PHE A 141 -3.04 16.44 -6.16
CA PHE A 141 -2.12 16.20 -5.05
C PHE A 141 -0.69 16.65 -5.36
N GLU A 142 -0.12 17.41 -4.43
CA GLU A 142 1.25 17.94 -4.48
C GLU A 142 2.12 17.23 -3.43
N GLY A 143 2.82 16.20 -3.86
CA GLY A 143 3.71 15.40 -3.02
C GLY A 143 4.49 14.40 -3.85
N ASP A 144 5.02 13.38 -3.21
CA ASP A 144 5.96 12.46 -3.86
C ASP A 144 5.25 11.50 -4.81
N CYS A 145 4.06 11.00 -4.44
CA CYS A 145 3.36 9.99 -5.24
C CYS A 145 1.84 10.03 -5.08
N ILE A 146 1.13 9.73 -6.17
CA ILE A 146 -0.27 9.30 -6.10
C ILE A 146 -0.39 7.79 -6.33
N VAL A 147 -1.41 7.17 -5.76
CA VAL A 147 -1.78 5.78 -6.00
C VAL A 147 -3.11 5.74 -6.75
N ASN A 148 -3.05 5.24 -7.97
CA ASN A 148 -4.17 5.02 -8.85
C ASN A 148 -4.89 3.70 -8.49
N ALA A 149 -6.22 3.73 -8.48
CA ALA A 149 -7.05 2.53 -8.48
C ALA A 149 -7.15 1.97 -9.91
N ALA A 150 -6.22 1.08 -10.25
CA ALA A 150 -6.05 0.54 -11.60
C ALA A 150 -6.78 -0.80 -11.81
N ASN A 151 -6.84 -1.25 -13.07
CA ASN A 151 -7.19 -2.61 -13.45
C ASN A 151 -5.94 -3.43 -13.82
N GLU A 152 -6.12 -4.75 -14.00
CA GLU A 152 -5.00 -5.70 -14.23
C GLU A 152 -4.12 -5.38 -15.46
N GLN A 153 -4.65 -4.65 -16.45
CA GLN A 153 -3.90 -4.26 -17.65
C GLN A 153 -2.99 -3.04 -17.42
N CYS A 154 -3.28 -2.20 -16.43
CA CYS A 154 -2.55 -0.97 -16.10
C CYS A 154 -2.30 0.00 -17.27
N LEU A 155 -3.16 0.01 -18.29
CA LEU A 155 -3.01 0.92 -19.44
C LEU A 155 -3.85 2.19 -19.28
N THR A 156 -5.17 2.02 -19.13
CA THR A 156 -6.12 3.09 -18.81
C THR A 156 -7.47 2.45 -18.45
N GLY A 157 -8.43 3.27 -18.04
CA GLY A 157 -9.73 2.86 -17.57
C GLY A 157 -10.68 4.06 -17.41
N GLY A 158 -11.85 3.81 -16.83
CA GLY A 158 -12.79 4.87 -16.46
C GLY A 158 -12.49 5.47 -15.08
N GLY A 159 -13.36 6.39 -14.63
CA GLY A 159 -13.29 6.96 -13.28
C GLY A 159 -11.97 7.67 -12.99
N VAL A 160 -11.42 7.45 -11.79
CA VAL A 160 -10.17 8.08 -11.35
C VAL A 160 -8.97 7.68 -12.22
N ASP A 161 -8.92 6.45 -12.75
CA ASP A 161 -7.85 6.01 -13.64
C ASP A 161 -7.85 6.77 -14.97
N GLY A 162 -9.04 7.06 -15.50
CA GLY A 162 -9.21 7.91 -16.67
C GLY A 162 -8.76 9.35 -16.42
N ALA A 163 -9.12 9.93 -15.27
CA ALA A 163 -8.68 11.28 -14.88
C ALA A 163 -7.15 11.35 -14.70
N ILE A 164 -6.55 10.36 -14.06
CA ILE A 164 -5.10 10.23 -13.90
C ILE A 164 -4.42 10.06 -15.27
N SER A 165 -4.98 9.24 -16.16
CA SER A 165 -4.44 9.05 -17.52
C SER A 165 -4.46 10.36 -18.31
N ALA A 166 -5.56 11.12 -18.24
CA ALA A 166 -5.70 12.40 -18.92
C ALA A 166 -4.69 13.43 -18.40
N ALA A 167 -4.50 13.52 -17.09
CA ALA A 167 -3.58 14.47 -16.48
C ALA A 167 -2.09 14.07 -16.63
N GLY A 168 -1.76 12.79 -16.50
CA GLY A 168 -0.40 12.29 -16.69
C GLY A 168 0.07 12.32 -18.14
N GLY A 169 -0.86 12.36 -19.09
CA GLY A 169 -0.57 12.59 -20.50
C GLY A 169 0.24 11.47 -21.18
N PRO A 170 0.85 11.76 -22.35
CA PRO A 170 1.55 10.76 -23.15
C PRO A 170 2.71 10.08 -22.44
N GLU A 171 3.40 10.78 -21.54
CA GLU A 171 4.52 10.23 -20.78
C GLU A 171 4.07 9.13 -19.81
N LEU A 172 3.01 9.38 -19.03
CA LEU A 172 2.43 8.36 -18.16
C LEU A 172 1.89 7.18 -18.98
N ALA A 173 1.21 7.45 -20.09
CA ALA A 173 0.67 6.41 -20.97
C ALA A 173 1.78 5.49 -21.51
N ARG A 174 2.92 6.06 -21.91
CA ARG A 174 4.08 5.29 -22.36
C ARG A 174 4.70 4.47 -21.24
N ALA A 175 4.90 5.06 -20.06
CA ALA A 175 5.46 4.35 -18.90
C ALA A 175 4.59 3.15 -18.48
N ARG A 176 3.26 3.29 -18.57
CA ARG A 176 2.30 2.20 -18.37
C ARG A 176 2.42 1.08 -19.40
N GLN A 177 2.63 1.43 -20.68
CA GLN A 177 2.83 0.46 -21.75
C GLN A 177 4.14 -0.32 -21.61
N GLU A 178 5.15 0.28 -20.98
CA GLU A 178 6.47 -0.34 -20.73
C GLU A 178 6.47 -1.32 -19.55
N LEU A 179 5.46 -1.32 -18.67
CA LEU A 179 5.36 -2.28 -17.56
C LEU A 179 5.33 -3.73 -18.07
N PRO A 180 6.06 -4.69 -17.49
CA PRO A 180 6.10 -6.06 -18.02
C PRO A 180 4.74 -6.76 -17.92
N LEU A 181 4.43 -7.60 -18.91
CA LEU A 181 3.33 -8.56 -18.82
C LEU A 181 3.76 -9.72 -17.90
N VAL A 182 3.04 -9.91 -16.80
CA VAL A 182 3.26 -11.04 -15.88
C VAL A 182 2.39 -12.24 -16.22
N GLU A 183 1.25 -12.02 -16.90
CA GLU A 183 0.43 -13.08 -17.48
C GLU A 183 0.04 -12.68 -18.92
N PRO A 184 0.89 -12.97 -19.92
CA PRO A 184 0.69 -12.50 -21.30
C PRO A 184 -0.61 -12.98 -21.94
N SER A 185 -1.07 -14.20 -21.61
CA SER A 185 -2.32 -14.78 -22.14
C SER A 185 -3.57 -13.98 -21.75
N ARG A 186 -3.49 -13.19 -20.67
CA ARG A 186 -4.58 -12.37 -20.14
C ARG A 186 -4.27 -10.87 -20.17
N SER A 187 -3.15 -10.49 -20.79
CA SER A 187 -2.66 -9.11 -20.84
C SER A 187 -2.49 -8.45 -19.46
N VAL A 188 -2.12 -9.24 -18.44
CA VAL A 188 -1.97 -8.74 -17.06
C VAL A 188 -0.56 -8.17 -16.87
N ARG A 189 -0.48 -6.92 -16.42
CA ARG A 189 0.76 -6.25 -15.99
C ARG A 189 0.88 -6.16 -14.47
N CYS A 190 -0.27 -6.03 -13.80
CA CYS A 190 -0.36 -6.01 -12.34
C CYS A 190 -1.50 -6.93 -11.88
N PRO A 191 -1.20 -8.06 -11.21
CA PRO A 191 -2.22 -8.93 -10.65
C PRO A 191 -3.04 -8.22 -9.58
N THR A 192 -4.28 -8.68 -9.38
CA THR A 192 -5.09 -8.25 -8.23
C THR A 192 -4.35 -8.46 -6.90
N GLY A 193 -4.34 -7.44 -6.04
CA GLY A 193 -3.63 -7.44 -4.76
C GLY A 193 -2.21 -6.87 -4.83
N GLU A 194 -1.74 -6.43 -6.00
CA GLU A 194 -0.39 -5.90 -6.21
C GLU A 194 -0.41 -4.45 -6.72
N ALA A 195 0.78 -3.87 -6.84
CA ALA A 195 0.99 -2.54 -7.41
C ALA A 195 2.23 -2.47 -8.29
N ARG A 196 2.30 -1.46 -9.17
CA ARG A 196 3.46 -1.14 -10.03
C ARG A 196 3.73 0.37 -10.01
N LEU A 197 5.00 0.75 -9.88
CA LEU A 197 5.42 2.16 -9.92
C LEU A 197 5.74 2.60 -11.35
N THR A 198 5.33 3.80 -11.72
CA THR A 198 5.74 4.51 -12.94
C THR A 198 6.05 5.98 -12.63
N VAL A 199 6.55 6.72 -13.64
CA VAL A 199 6.63 8.19 -13.58
C VAL A 199 5.23 8.80 -13.67
N GLY A 200 5.03 9.97 -13.07
CA GLY A 200 3.75 10.68 -13.08
C GLY A 200 3.43 11.39 -14.39
N GLY A 201 4.43 11.65 -15.23
CA GLY A 201 4.27 12.44 -16.45
C GLY A 201 3.79 13.86 -16.13
N GLY A 202 2.64 14.27 -16.69
CA GLY A 202 2.02 15.57 -16.45
C GLY A 202 1.34 15.76 -15.09
N LEU A 203 1.33 14.74 -14.21
CA LEU A 203 0.81 14.87 -12.85
C LEU A 203 1.70 15.82 -12.02
N LYS A 204 1.10 16.46 -11.00
CA LYS A 204 1.86 17.26 -10.04
C LYS A 204 2.81 16.42 -9.19
N ALA A 205 2.41 15.20 -8.86
CA ALA A 205 3.27 14.22 -8.21
C ALA A 205 4.18 13.55 -9.24
N PRO A 206 5.51 13.48 -9.01
CA PRO A 206 6.46 12.93 -9.97
C PRO A 206 6.33 11.41 -10.16
N TYR A 207 5.65 10.71 -9.25
CA TYR A 207 5.42 9.27 -9.31
C TYR A 207 3.94 8.91 -9.30
N CYS A 208 3.60 7.85 -10.03
CA CYS A 208 2.28 7.24 -10.00
C CYS A 208 2.41 5.73 -9.75
N ILE A 209 1.81 5.25 -8.66
CA ILE A 209 1.69 3.82 -8.39
C ILE A 209 0.34 3.35 -8.90
N HIS A 210 0.31 2.30 -9.72
CA HIS A 210 -0.90 1.67 -10.20
C HIS A 210 -1.18 0.43 -9.37
N ALA A 211 -2.23 0.49 -8.54
CA ALA A 211 -2.56 -0.55 -7.59
C ALA A 211 -3.89 -1.20 -7.98
N VAL A 212 -3.92 -2.53 -8.04
CA VAL A 212 -5.07 -3.29 -8.56
C VAL A 212 -5.79 -3.98 -7.42
N GLY A 213 -6.88 -3.39 -6.96
CA GLY A 213 -7.76 -4.01 -5.97
C GLY A 213 -8.69 -5.06 -6.58
N PRO A 214 -9.33 -5.90 -5.76
CA PRO A 214 -10.32 -6.87 -6.25
C PRO A 214 -11.56 -6.17 -6.79
N ASP A 215 -12.15 -6.75 -7.84
CA ASP A 215 -13.52 -6.47 -8.26
C ASP A 215 -14.48 -7.44 -7.55
N TYR A 216 -15.16 -6.95 -6.52
CA TYR A 216 -16.12 -7.72 -5.73
C TYR A 216 -17.30 -8.20 -6.58
N ASN A 217 -17.67 -7.49 -7.66
CA ASN A 217 -18.74 -7.94 -8.54
C ASN A 217 -18.37 -9.25 -9.22
N VAL A 218 -17.11 -9.38 -9.65
CA VAL A 218 -16.64 -10.56 -10.39
C VAL A 218 -16.24 -11.67 -9.43
N MET A 219 -15.51 -11.33 -8.36
CA MET A 219 -14.93 -12.34 -7.47
C MET A 219 -15.96 -12.98 -6.53
N VAL A 220 -16.94 -12.21 -6.06
CA VAL A 220 -17.94 -12.71 -5.10
C VAL A 220 -19.15 -13.33 -5.81
N ARG A 221 -19.70 -12.68 -6.85
CA ARG A 221 -20.88 -13.23 -7.56
C ARG A 221 -20.59 -14.56 -8.23
N GLY A 222 -19.35 -14.80 -8.65
CA GLY A 222 -18.93 -16.08 -9.22
C GLY A 222 -18.61 -17.17 -8.17
N ALA A 223 -18.87 -16.91 -6.88
CA ALA A 223 -18.49 -17.77 -5.75
C ALA A 223 -17.01 -18.17 -5.74
N ARG A 224 -16.14 -17.35 -6.35
CA ARG A 224 -14.69 -17.60 -6.43
C ARG A 224 -13.98 -17.21 -5.14
N ARG A 225 -14.51 -16.21 -4.44
CA ARG A 225 -14.04 -15.71 -3.15
C ARG A 225 -15.20 -15.19 -2.30
N THR A 226 -14.98 -15.19 -0.99
CA THR A 226 -15.82 -14.53 -0.01
C THR A 226 -15.56 -13.02 0.03
N LEU A 227 -16.46 -12.27 0.67
CA LEU A 227 -16.25 -10.84 0.95
C LEU A 227 -14.94 -10.60 1.73
N GLY A 228 -14.71 -11.37 2.81
CA GLY A 228 -13.51 -11.23 3.65
C GLY A 228 -12.20 -11.55 2.92
N GLU A 229 -12.20 -12.48 1.97
CA GLU A 229 -11.02 -12.73 1.12
C GLU A 229 -10.74 -11.58 0.15
N CYS A 230 -11.78 -10.88 -0.31
CA CYS A 230 -11.64 -9.67 -1.11
C CYS A 230 -11.14 -8.51 -0.22
N ASP A 231 -11.66 -8.36 1.00
CA ASP A 231 -11.17 -7.35 1.96
C ASP A 231 -9.67 -7.56 2.26
N ALA A 232 -9.23 -8.81 2.41
CA ALA A 232 -7.81 -9.14 2.58
C ALA A 232 -6.96 -8.75 1.34
N LEU A 233 -7.52 -8.87 0.12
CA LEU A 233 -6.87 -8.39 -1.11
C LEU A 233 -6.81 -6.87 -1.18
N VAL A 234 -7.84 -6.15 -0.73
CA VAL A 234 -7.80 -4.67 -0.60
C VAL A 234 -6.65 -4.28 0.33
N ALA A 235 -6.58 -4.86 1.54
CA ALA A 235 -5.50 -4.57 2.48
C ALA A 235 -4.11 -4.91 1.89
N LYS A 236 -3.99 -6.03 1.17
CA LYS A 236 -2.75 -6.40 0.45
C LYS A 236 -2.39 -5.37 -0.63
N THR A 237 -3.37 -4.83 -1.33
CA THR A 237 -3.16 -3.83 -2.40
C THR A 237 -2.56 -2.54 -1.84
N TYR A 238 -3.13 -2.02 -0.75
CA TYR A 238 -2.60 -0.84 -0.06
C TYR A 238 -1.18 -1.08 0.47
N ARG A 239 -0.92 -2.24 1.10
CA ARG A 239 0.45 -2.62 1.51
C ARG A 239 1.43 -2.68 0.34
N SER A 240 1.01 -3.27 -0.78
CA SER A 240 1.87 -3.42 -1.96
C SER A 240 2.21 -2.07 -2.58
N ALA A 241 1.26 -1.14 -2.61
CA ALA A 241 1.50 0.23 -3.02
C ALA A 241 2.50 0.94 -2.11
N LEU A 242 2.34 0.84 -0.78
CA LEU A 242 3.34 1.37 0.15
C LEU A 242 4.70 0.68 0.01
N GLY A 243 4.73 -0.60 -0.35
CA GLY A 243 5.96 -1.32 -0.71
C GLY A 243 6.70 -0.69 -1.90
N CYS A 244 5.96 -0.34 -2.97
CA CYS A 244 6.52 0.37 -4.13
C CYS A 244 7.03 1.78 -3.75
N ALA A 245 6.30 2.49 -2.88
CA ALA A 245 6.71 3.82 -2.41
C ALA A 245 7.98 3.74 -1.54
N ARG A 246 8.07 2.71 -0.69
CA ARG A 246 9.24 2.42 0.14
C ARG A 246 10.50 2.17 -0.69
N GLU A 247 10.40 1.48 -1.81
CA GLU A 247 11.55 1.21 -2.69
C GLU A 247 12.20 2.47 -3.27
N ARG A 248 11.53 3.62 -3.18
CA ARG A 248 12.03 4.95 -3.60
C ARG A 248 12.11 5.95 -2.45
N ASP A 249 11.95 5.51 -1.21
CA ASP A 249 11.93 6.36 0.00
C ASP A 249 10.96 7.56 -0.09
N LEU A 250 9.81 7.37 -0.74
CA LEU A 250 8.81 8.44 -0.90
C LEU A 250 8.16 8.75 0.45
N GLY A 251 8.06 10.02 0.82
CA GLY A 251 7.57 10.42 2.14
C GLY A 251 6.09 10.78 2.18
N THR A 252 5.49 11.10 1.04
CA THR A 252 4.09 11.55 0.95
C THR A 252 3.34 10.85 -0.16
N VAL A 253 2.27 10.17 0.21
CA VAL A 253 1.52 9.27 -0.69
C VAL A 253 0.04 9.58 -0.63
N ALA A 254 -0.60 9.86 -1.77
CA ALA A 254 -2.05 10.06 -1.85
C ALA A 254 -2.75 8.92 -2.60
N PHE A 255 -3.65 8.24 -1.91
CA PHE A 255 -4.42 7.13 -2.45
C PHE A 255 -5.76 7.59 -3.03
N SER A 256 -6.04 7.13 -4.24
CA SER A 256 -7.42 6.87 -4.67
C SER A 256 -8.05 5.80 -3.75
N LEU A 257 -9.37 5.79 -3.61
CA LEU A 257 -10.07 4.79 -2.79
C LEU A 257 -10.23 3.48 -3.59
N ILE A 258 -9.25 2.58 -3.43
CA ILE A 258 -9.13 1.34 -4.21
C ILE A 258 -10.30 0.41 -3.90
N SER A 259 -10.94 -0.11 -4.95
CA SER A 259 -12.12 -0.98 -4.88
C SER A 259 -13.37 -0.36 -4.22
N ALA A 260 -13.33 0.92 -3.82
CA ALA A 260 -14.40 1.55 -3.06
C ALA A 260 -15.57 2.06 -3.92
N SER A 261 -15.46 2.02 -5.25
CA SER A 261 -16.48 2.54 -6.18
C SER A 261 -16.97 1.44 -7.14
N ILE A 262 -16.65 1.52 -8.44
CA ILE A 262 -17.15 0.58 -9.47
C ILE A 262 -16.86 -0.90 -9.17
N PHE A 263 -15.80 -1.20 -8.43
CA PHE A 263 -15.38 -2.55 -8.05
C PHE A 263 -15.94 -3.01 -6.69
N ARG A 264 -16.67 -2.16 -5.96
CA ARG A 264 -17.15 -2.44 -4.59
C ARG A 264 -18.18 -3.56 -4.53
N GLY A 265 -18.98 -3.68 -5.60
CA GLY A 265 -20.04 -4.68 -5.70
C GLY A 265 -20.95 -4.71 -4.46
N PRO A 266 -21.23 -5.89 -3.86
CA PRO A 266 -22.12 -6.00 -2.70
C PRO A 266 -21.47 -5.63 -1.36
N GLN A 267 -20.18 -5.31 -1.31
CA GLN A 267 -19.51 -4.93 -0.06
C GLN A 267 -19.93 -3.51 0.36
N SER A 268 -19.99 -3.24 1.66
CA SER A 268 -20.23 -1.89 2.16
C SER A 268 -19.02 -0.99 1.90
N LEU A 269 -19.25 0.32 1.77
CA LEU A 269 -18.17 1.28 1.57
C LEU A 269 -17.23 1.26 2.79
N GLU A 270 -17.78 1.25 3.99
CA GLU A 270 -17.06 1.26 5.26
C GLU A 270 -16.10 0.06 5.38
N ASN A 271 -16.53 -1.13 4.99
CA ASN A 271 -15.69 -2.33 5.05
C ASN A 271 -14.51 -2.25 4.07
N VAL A 272 -14.73 -1.76 2.85
CA VAL A 272 -13.63 -1.57 1.88
C VAL A 272 -12.63 -0.51 2.38
N LEU A 273 -13.13 0.59 2.93
CA LEU A 273 -12.28 1.65 3.48
C LEU A 273 -11.48 1.15 4.70
N ALA A 274 -12.12 0.41 5.61
CA ALA A 274 -11.47 -0.19 6.76
C ALA A 274 -10.36 -1.17 6.36
N ALA A 275 -10.61 -2.00 5.34
CA ALA A 275 -9.59 -2.89 4.78
C ALA A 275 -8.40 -2.10 4.19
N GLY A 276 -8.66 -0.96 3.54
CA GLY A 276 -7.63 -0.06 3.03
C GLY A 276 -6.77 0.55 4.14
N ILE A 277 -7.40 1.07 5.21
CA ILE A 277 -6.71 1.63 6.38
C ILE A 277 -5.87 0.56 7.07
N ALA A 278 -6.38 -0.66 7.24
CA ALA A 278 -5.62 -1.78 7.78
C ALA A 278 -4.40 -2.13 6.91
N GLY A 279 -4.55 -2.04 5.58
CA GLY A 279 -3.44 -2.16 4.63
C GLY A 279 -2.38 -1.07 4.82
N ILE A 280 -2.78 0.18 5.04
CA ILE A 280 -1.87 1.30 5.32
C ILE A 280 -1.12 1.07 6.64
N GLN A 281 -1.82 0.77 7.72
CA GLN A 281 -1.24 0.54 9.05
C GLN A 281 -0.20 -0.59 9.05
N SER A 282 -0.43 -1.64 8.27
CA SER A 282 0.49 -2.78 8.14
C SER A 282 1.60 -2.58 7.11
N GLY A 283 1.60 -1.45 6.39
CA GLY A 283 2.57 -1.11 5.33
C GLY A 283 3.47 0.09 5.64
N LEU A 284 3.45 0.60 6.88
CA LEU A 284 4.26 1.77 7.26
C LEU A 284 5.76 1.49 7.11
N TYR A 285 6.52 2.52 6.75
CA TYR A 285 7.98 2.47 6.59
C TYR A 285 8.64 3.77 7.04
N PRO A 286 9.95 3.77 7.40
CA PRO A 286 10.57 4.90 8.09
C PRO A 286 10.52 6.25 7.36
N ALA A 287 10.62 6.25 6.03
CA ALA A 287 10.59 7.49 5.25
C ALA A 287 9.18 8.09 5.10
N LEU A 288 8.12 7.30 5.35
CA LEU A 288 6.73 7.71 5.20
C LEU A 288 6.36 8.73 6.30
N ARG A 289 5.84 9.88 5.89
CA ARG A 289 5.41 10.98 6.77
C ARG A 289 3.92 11.26 6.68
N GLU A 290 3.34 11.18 5.49
CA GLU A 290 1.93 11.51 5.25
C GLU A 290 1.30 10.54 4.25
N VAL A 291 0.14 9.99 4.60
CA VAL A 291 -0.71 9.19 3.72
C VAL A 291 -2.06 9.86 3.60
N HIS A 292 -2.44 10.27 2.39
CA HIS A 292 -3.75 10.83 2.12
C HIS A 292 -4.71 9.74 1.59
N LEU A 293 -5.88 9.61 2.19
CA LEU A 293 -7.03 8.94 1.57
C LEU A 293 -7.92 10.02 0.97
N VAL A 294 -7.98 10.07 -0.36
CA VAL A 294 -8.64 11.18 -1.08
C VAL A 294 -10.05 10.78 -1.48
N ALA A 295 -11.04 11.30 -0.77
CA ALA A 295 -12.45 11.16 -1.09
C ALA A 295 -12.83 12.11 -2.23
N PHE A 296 -13.43 11.56 -3.29
CA PHE A 296 -13.92 12.35 -4.41
C PHE A 296 -15.38 12.77 -4.19
N THR A 297 -16.18 11.88 -3.60
CA THR A 297 -17.60 12.10 -3.30
C THR A 297 -17.83 12.52 -1.85
N ALA A 298 -18.99 13.12 -1.58
CA ALA A 298 -19.41 13.46 -0.22
C ALA A 298 -19.64 12.21 0.64
N GLU A 299 -20.18 11.12 0.06
CA GLU A 299 -20.40 9.84 0.74
C GLU A 299 -19.08 9.24 1.23
N GLU A 300 -18.07 9.14 0.35
CA GLU A 300 -16.72 8.67 0.70
C GLU A 300 -16.08 9.52 1.81
N ARG A 301 -16.23 10.85 1.72
CA ARG A 301 -15.70 11.76 2.73
C ARG A 301 -16.33 11.52 4.09
N VAL A 302 -17.66 11.43 4.15
CA VAL A 302 -18.40 11.20 5.40
C VAL A 302 -18.01 9.84 6.00
N ALA A 303 -18.00 8.78 5.19
CA ALA A 303 -17.63 7.44 5.63
C ALA A 303 -16.20 7.37 6.18
N LEU A 304 -15.22 7.98 5.50
CA LEU A 304 -13.83 8.02 5.98
C LEU A 304 -13.68 8.79 7.29
N VAL A 305 -14.32 9.96 7.42
CA VAL A 305 -14.23 10.78 8.63
C VAL A 305 -14.86 10.06 9.82
N GLN A 306 -16.02 9.43 9.64
CA GLN A 306 -16.68 8.64 10.70
C GLN A 306 -15.82 7.45 11.11
N LEU A 307 -15.39 6.65 10.15
CA LEU A 307 -14.55 5.47 10.39
C LEU A 307 -13.25 5.85 11.12
N CYS A 308 -12.57 6.92 10.70
CA CYS A 308 -11.34 7.36 11.39
C CYS A 308 -11.62 7.95 12.77
N GLY A 309 -12.74 8.63 12.97
CA GLY A 309 -13.16 9.10 14.29
C GLY A 309 -13.34 7.95 15.29
N GLU A 310 -13.88 6.82 14.83
CA GLU A 310 -14.05 5.60 15.63
C GLU A 310 -12.73 4.84 15.84
N MET A 311 -11.88 4.76 14.82
CA MET A 311 -10.59 4.05 14.88
C MET A 311 -9.52 4.80 15.66
N PHE A 312 -9.57 6.14 15.68
CA PHE A 312 -8.58 7.02 16.30
C PHE A 312 -9.24 8.02 17.26
N PRO A 313 -9.96 7.56 18.30
CA PRO A 313 -10.77 8.44 19.16
C PRO A 313 -9.94 9.45 19.95
N TYR A 314 -8.65 9.16 20.18
CA TYR A 314 -7.73 10.04 20.91
C TYR A 314 -6.94 11.00 20.02
N ALA A 315 -7.00 10.85 18.68
CA ALA A 315 -6.32 11.76 17.75
C ALA A 315 -6.92 13.16 17.75
N GLN A 316 -8.20 13.29 18.11
CA GLN A 316 -8.84 14.59 18.34
C GLN A 316 -8.33 15.31 19.60
N GLY A 317 -7.55 14.63 20.46
CA GLY A 317 -7.09 15.12 21.76
C GLY A 317 -5.61 15.55 21.84
N THR A 318 -4.88 15.64 20.72
CA THR A 318 -3.50 16.19 20.71
C THR A 318 -3.38 17.45 19.83
N LEU A 319 -4.43 18.26 19.83
CA LEU A 319 -4.31 19.71 19.62
C LEU A 319 -4.17 20.34 21.01
N LEU A 320 -2.93 20.54 21.48
CA LEU A 320 -2.70 21.26 22.73
C LEU A 320 -2.96 22.76 22.55
N ALA A 321 -3.89 23.23 23.38
CA ALA A 321 -4.01 24.56 23.99
C ALA A 321 -4.49 25.76 23.15
N VAL A 322 -5.67 26.28 23.52
CA VAL A 322 -5.81 27.66 24.00
C VAL A 322 -6.76 27.63 25.20
N GLU A 323 -6.27 27.98 26.38
CA GLU A 323 -7.10 28.21 27.56
C GLU A 323 -8.10 29.33 27.26
N ALA A 324 -9.38 29.10 27.53
CA ALA A 324 -10.40 30.14 27.46
C ALA A 324 -10.09 31.24 28.52
N PRO A 325 -10.29 32.53 28.20
CA PRO A 325 -10.13 33.57 29.20
C PRO A 325 -11.18 33.38 30.29
N ARG A 326 -10.74 33.52 31.54
CA ARG A 326 -11.64 33.60 32.69
C ARG A 326 -12.46 34.88 32.54
N GLU A 327 -13.76 34.74 32.38
CA GLU A 327 -14.69 35.85 32.50
C GLU A 327 -14.66 36.32 33.96
N GLU A 328 -14.18 37.55 34.16
CA GLU A 328 -14.35 38.29 35.39
C GLU A 328 -15.85 38.59 35.52
N GLN A 329 -16.46 38.07 36.59
CA GLN A 329 -17.83 38.38 36.96
C GLN A 329 -17.85 39.83 37.48
N GLU A 330 -18.38 40.75 36.69
CA GLU A 330 -18.86 42.02 37.21
C GLU A 330 -20.14 41.75 38.00
N GLU A 331 -20.07 41.97 39.31
CA GLU A 331 -21.21 42.02 40.22
C GLU A 331 -22.06 43.26 39.86
N GLU A 332 -23.27 43.05 39.34
CA GLU A 332 -24.28 44.11 39.28
C GLU A 332 -24.84 44.35 40.69
N GLU A 333 -24.48 45.51 41.27
CA GLU A 333 -25.16 46.09 42.43
C GLU A 333 -26.60 46.46 42.05
N GLU A 334 -27.58 45.75 42.59
CA GLU A 334 -28.96 46.23 42.66
C GLU A 334 -29.05 47.38 43.69
N GLY A 335 -29.15 48.60 43.19
CA GLY A 335 -29.40 49.83 43.95
C GLY A 335 -30.73 50.47 43.57
N GLU A 336 -31.49 50.84 44.60
CA GLU A 336 -32.85 51.40 44.68
C GLU A 336 -33.15 52.62 43.78
N GLU A 337 -34.39 52.67 43.24
CA GLU A 337 -35.29 53.85 43.31
C GLU A 337 -36.76 53.49 43.00
#